data_AF-A0A968LCW4-F1
#
_entry.id   AF-A0A968LCW4-F1
#
_cell.length_a   1.000
_cell.length_b   1.000
_cell.length_c   1.000
_cell.angle_alpha   90.00
_cell.angle_beta   90.00
_cell.angle_gamma   90.00
#
_symmetry.space_group_name_H-M   'P 1'
#
loop_
_entity.id
_entity.type
_entity.pdbx_description
1 polymer ?
#
loop_
_entity_poly.entity_id
_entity_poly.type
_entity_poly.pdbx_seq_one_letter_code
_entity_poly.pdbx_strand_id
1 'polypeptide(L)'
;MDRVDSPATVSPTQTSSKDPTQSSPQPTSSTSKASDPETLAEDADVDPQQVIQESGGIQGALEREGRTYVTAIARGQQAYYLERKTFATNLQELGLGIPLDTQAYTYTFVPVDTDKVWITATAKRSTLSSFTGAVFVTDSSINPPEVTAIACKTNEPTQAALEMPPAPDRCPKDTSKIESD
;
A
#
# COMPACT_ATOMS: atom_id res chain seq x y z
N MET A 1 -25.40 46.90 -46.02
CA MET A 1 -24.49 47.80 -46.74
C MET A 1 -23.38 48.15 -45.77
N ASP A 2 -22.20 47.52 -45.89
CA ASP A 2 -21.00 48.06 -46.60
C ASP A 2 -20.24 49.08 -45.73
N ARG A 3 -18.92 49.06 -45.51
CA ARG A 3 -17.75 48.29 -46.06
C ARG A 3 -16.65 48.26 -44.96
N VAL A 4 -15.92 47.15 -44.75
CA VAL A 4 -14.57 46.85 -45.32
C VAL A 4 -13.52 47.94 -45.07
N ASP A 5 -12.48 47.66 -44.25
CA ASP A 5 -11.11 47.46 -44.77
C ASP A 5 -10.16 46.78 -43.76
N SER A 6 -9.12 46.11 -44.27
CA SER A 6 -8.00 45.51 -43.54
C SER A 6 -6.86 45.27 -44.56
N PRO A 7 -5.60 45.65 -44.27
CA PRO A 7 -4.53 44.67 -44.50
C PRO A 7 -3.23 44.82 -43.65
N ALA A 8 -2.45 43.71 -43.66
CA ALA A 8 -0.98 43.58 -43.64
C ALA A 8 -0.16 44.11 -42.43
N THR A 9 0.65 43.31 -41.70
CA THR A 9 1.77 42.37 -42.04
C THR A 9 3.15 43.04 -42.09
N VAL A 10 4.04 42.65 -41.16
CA VAL A 10 5.49 42.43 -41.44
C VAL A 10 6.18 41.53 -40.39
N SER A 11 6.84 40.48 -40.88
CA SER A 11 8.07 39.86 -40.33
C SER A 11 9.05 39.78 -41.51
N PRO A 12 10.39 39.82 -41.34
CA PRO A 12 11.21 38.65 -40.95
C PRO A 12 12.37 39.07 -39.98
N THR A 13 13.44 38.32 -39.62
CA THR A 13 14.33 37.39 -40.35
C THR A 13 15.16 36.50 -39.39
N GLN A 14 15.64 35.36 -39.91
CA GLN A 14 16.47 34.34 -39.26
C GLN A 14 17.95 34.75 -39.04
N THR A 15 18.72 33.93 -38.31
CA THR A 15 20.12 33.55 -38.67
C THR A 15 20.49 32.18 -38.06
N SER A 16 21.33 31.40 -38.75
CA SER A 16 21.71 30.01 -38.41
C SER A 16 23.18 29.70 -38.77
N SER A 17 23.95 29.06 -37.85
CA SER A 17 25.18 28.21 -38.00
C SER A 17 25.82 27.95 -36.61
N LYS A 18 26.55 26.88 -36.22
CA LYS A 18 27.06 25.58 -36.77
C LYS A 18 28.59 25.45 -36.99
N ASP A 19 29.15 24.36 -36.43
CA ASP A 19 30.52 23.79 -36.57
C ASP A 19 31.72 24.62 -36.04
N PRO A 20 32.94 24.05 -35.81
CA PRO A 20 33.36 22.61 -35.77
C PRO A 20 34.27 22.16 -34.58
N THR A 21 34.31 20.83 -34.36
CA THR A 21 35.42 19.85 -34.09
C THR A 21 36.80 20.19 -33.45
N GLN A 22 37.39 19.14 -32.81
CA GLN A 22 38.82 18.85 -32.42
C GLN A 22 39.27 19.21 -30.98
N SER A 23 40.14 18.45 -30.27
CA SER A 23 40.91 17.22 -30.59
C SER A 23 41.18 16.31 -29.36
N SER A 24 41.54 15.05 -29.60
CA SER A 24 41.94 14.01 -28.61
C SER A 24 43.45 14.07 -28.25
N PRO A 25 43.96 13.32 -27.25
CA PRO A 25 44.57 12.02 -27.61
C PRO A 25 44.40 10.84 -26.60
N GLN A 26 44.71 9.63 -27.08
CA GLN A 26 44.71 8.32 -26.39
C GLN A 26 46.15 7.76 -26.25
N PRO A 27 46.43 6.86 -25.29
CA PRO A 27 47.14 5.59 -25.59
C PRO A 27 46.44 4.36 -24.95
N THR A 28 46.14 3.24 -25.67
CA THR A 28 46.97 2.00 -25.82
C THR A 28 47.51 1.40 -24.50
N SER A 29 47.51 0.10 -24.19
CA SER A 29 47.07 -1.19 -24.81
C SER A 29 47.42 -2.33 -23.79
N SER A 30 46.72 -3.47 -23.62
CA SER A 30 46.99 -4.76 -24.31
C SER A 30 46.52 -5.99 -23.49
N THR A 31 46.17 -7.08 -24.20
CA THR A 31 46.35 -8.53 -23.87
C THR A 31 45.76 -9.22 -22.61
N SER A 32 44.73 -10.04 -22.85
CA SER A 32 44.76 -11.53 -22.81
C SER A 32 44.94 -12.37 -21.51
N LYS A 33 43.90 -13.19 -21.22
CA LYS A 33 43.90 -14.68 -21.07
C LYS A 33 43.91 -15.36 -19.67
N ALA A 34 42.77 -16.00 -19.37
CA ALA A 34 42.51 -17.32 -18.73
C ALA A 34 42.89 -17.65 -17.26
N SER A 35 41.95 -18.36 -16.60
CA SER A 35 42.08 -19.46 -15.61
C SER A 35 42.92 -19.22 -14.32
N ASP A 36 42.59 -19.73 -13.12
CA ASP A 36 41.78 -20.88 -12.67
C ASP A 36 41.16 -20.60 -11.27
N PRO A 37 40.33 -21.50 -10.66
CA PRO A 37 39.61 -21.23 -9.41
C PRO A 37 40.39 -21.56 -8.12
N GLU A 38 40.04 -20.92 -7.02
CA GLU A 38 40.38 -21.36 -5.66
C GLU A 38 39.10 -21.48 -4.81
N THR A 39 39.08 -22.44 -3.88
CA THR A 39 37.90 -22.92 -3.15
C THR A 39 38.26 -23.11 -1.67
N LEU A 40 37.23 -23.10 -0.82
CA LEU A 40 37.26 -23.50 0.59
C LEU A 40 37.83 -22.44 1.56
N ALA A 41 37.30 -22.26 2.77
CA ALA A 41 35.93 -22.23 3.31
C ALA A 41 36.06 -21.63 4.72
N GLU A 42 35.01 -21.05 5.30
CA GLU A 42 34.92 -21.01 6.76
C GLU A 42 33.44 -21.04 7.18
N ASP A 43 33.12 -21.96 8.09
CA ASP A 43 31.77 -22.27 8.54
C ASP A 43 31.09 -21.06 9.22
N ALA A 44 29.96 -20.66 8.67
CA ALA A 44 28.87 -20.06 9.43
C ALA A 44 27.65 -20.96 9.27
N ASP A 45 27.44 -21.83 10.27
CA ASP A 45 26.30 -22.74 10.35
C ASP A 45 25.01 -21.94 10.59
N VAL A 46 24.47 -21.38 9.50
CA VAL A 46 23.16 -20.71 9.50
C VAL A 46 22.11 -21.81 9.52
N ASP A 47 21.71 -22.21 10.74
CA ASP A 47 20.59 -23.13 10.99
C ASP A 47 19.38 -22.76 10.10
N PRO A 48 19.01 -23.61 9.12
CA PRO A 48 17.93 -23.27 8.21
C PRO A 48 16.52 -23.37 8.82
N GLN A 49 16.37 -23.64 10.12
CA GLN A 49 15.08 -23.96 10.73
C GLN A 49 14.29 -22.75 11.23
N GLN A 50 14.81 -21.52 11.12
CA GLN A 50 14.21 -20.32 11.72
C GLN A 50 13.35 -19.42 10.80
N VAL A 51 12.88 -19.87 9.62
CA VAL A 51 11.79 -19.17 8.89
C VAL A 51 10.80 -20.11 8.18
N ILE A 52 10.26 -21.13 8.88
CA ILE A 52 9.03 -21.81 8.44
C ILE A 52 8.07 -22.10 9.62
N GLN A 53 7.70 -21.07 10.38
CA GLN A 53 6.45 -21.11 11.16
C GLN A 53 5.25 -20.68 10.29
N GLU A 54 5.15 -21.29 9.11
CA GLU A 54 3.97 -21.23 8.25
C GLU A 54 3.49 -22.64 7.93
N SER A 55 2.82 -23.25 8.90
CA SER A 55 2.09 -24.51 8.76
C SER A 55 0.82 -24.32 7.92
N GLY A 56 0.98 -23.92 6.65
CA GLY A 56 -0.14 -23.76 5.73
C GLY A 56 0.29 -23.34 4.33
N GLY A 57 -0.12 -24.11 3.32
CA GLY A 57 0.04 -23.75 1.91
C GLY A 57 -0.87 -22.58 1.51
N ILE A 58 -1.62 -22.72 0.40
CA ILE A 58 -2.46 -21.63 -0.15
C ILE A 58 -3.33 -20.92 0.92
N GLN A 59 -3.88 -21.65 1.90
CA GLN A 59 -4.70 -21.04 2.96
C GLN A 59 -3.92 -20.02 3.82
N GLY A 60 -2.67 -20.30 4.18
CA GLY A 60 -1.84 -19.38 4.97
C GLY A 60 -1.55 -18.07 4.24
N ALA A 61 -1.26 -18.16 2.94
CA ALA A 61 -1.07 -16.99 2.08
C ALA A 61 -2.33 -16.12 1.98
N LEU A 62 -3.52 -16.74 1.91
CA LEU A 62 -4.80 -16.00 1.88
C LEU A 62 -5.16 -15.40 3.25
N GLU A 63 -4.85 -16.07 4.36
CA GLU A 63 -4.97 -15.48 5.71
C GLU A 63 -4.07 -14.23 5.87
N ARG A 64 -2.86 -14.26 5.28
CA ARG A 64 -1.98 -13.08 5.24
C ARG A 64 -2.51 -11.97 4.34
N GLU A 65 -3.13 -12.28 3.20
CA GLU A 65 -3.79 -11.29 2.33
C GLU A 65 -4.82 -10.47 3.13
N GLY A 66 -5.79 -11.17 3.76
CA GLY A 66 -6.86 -10.54 4.53
C GLY A 66 -6.34 -9.65 5.66
N ARG A 67 -5.39 -10.17 6.46
CA ARG A 67 -4.72 -9.43 7.54
C ARG A 67 -3.98 -8.19 7.03
N THR A 68 -3.21 -8.34 5.95
CA THR A 68 -2.40 -7.25 5.40
C THR A 68 -3.29 -6.14 4.86
N TYR A 69 -4.31 -6.48 4.08
CA TYR A 69 -5.18 -5.50 3.43
C TYR A 69 -6.10 -4.78 4.42
N VAL A 70 -6.70 -5.47 5.40
CA VAL A 70 -7.51 -4.79 6.43
C VAL A 70 -6.67 -3.80 7.26
N THR A 71 -5.43 -4.18 7.58
CA THR A 71 -4.50 -3.35 8.34
C THR A 71 -3.98 -2.16 7.51
N ALA A 72 -3.69 -2.38 6.23
CA ALA A 72 -3.29 -1.31 5.31
C ALA A 72 -4.40 -0.27 5.10
N ILE A 73 -5.66 -0.72 4.93
CA ILE A 73 -6.82 0.18 4.81
C ILE A 73 -7.01 0.97 6.12
N ALA A 74 -6.87 0.34 7.30
CA ALA A 74 -7.01 1.02 8.58
C ALA A 74 -5.90 2.07 8.82
N ARG A 75 -4.64 1.72 8.55
CA ARG A 75 -3.50 2.67 8.64
C ARG A 75 -3.64 3.80 7.60
N GLY A 76 -4.12 3.49 6.40
CA GLY A 76 -4.42 4.48 5.36
C GLY A 76 -5.49 5.48 5.80
N GLN A 77 -6.61 4.99 6.36
CA GLN A 77 -7.67 5.83 6.89
C GLN A 77 -7.21 6.71 8.07
N GLN A 78 -6.37 6.18 8.95
CA GLN A 78 -5.75 6.93 10.05
C GLN A 78 -4.88 8.09 9.54
N ALA A 79 -3.98 7.82 8.58
CA ALA A 79 -3.14 8.84 7.96
C ALA A 79 -3.97 9.88 7.20
N TYR A 80 -4.94 9.42 6.40
CA TYR A 80 -5.82 10.29 5.62
C TYR A 80 -6.64 11.22 6.53
N TYR A 81 -7.18 10.73 7.65
CA TYR A 81 -7.88 11.58 8.62
C TYR A 81 -6.93 12.60 9.28
N LEU A 82 -5.71 12.20 9.64
CA LEU A 82 -4.73 13.12 10.22
C LEU A 82 -4.39 14.28 9.28
N GLU A 83 -4.31 14.03 7.96
CA GLU A 83 -4.08 15.05 6.93
C GLU A 83 -5.32 15.87 6.55
N ARG A 84 -6.48 15.22 6.39
CA ARG A 84 -7.68 15.79 5.73
C ARG A 84 -8.82 16.14 6.67
N LYS A 85 -8.77 15.67 7.94
CA LYS A 85 -9.84 15.81 8.95
C LYS A 85 -11.21 15.26 8.51
N THR A 86 -11.18 14.24 7.65
CA THR A 86 -12.32 13.42 7.22
C THR A 86 -11.78 12.04 6.84
N PHE A 87 -12.63 11.01 6.85
CA PHE A 87 -12.28 9.70 6.32
C PHE A 87 -12.40 9.66 4.80
N ALA A 88 -11.60 8.79 4.17
CA ALA A 88 -11.68 8.52 2.74
C ALA A 88 -12.90 7.64 2.43
N THR A 89 -13.44 7.81 1.23
CA THR A 89 -14.61 7.08 0.71
C THR A 89 -14.26 6.04 -0.34
N ASN A 90 -13.02 6.03 -0.84
CA ASN A 90 -12.54 5.12 -1.87
C ASN A 90 -11.01 4.87 -1.73
N LEU A 91 -10.50 3.80 -2.33
CA LEU A 91 -9.08 3.42 -2.19
C LEU A 91 -8.11 4.38 -2.89
N GLN A 92 -8.57 5.12 -3.89
CA GLN A 92 -7.73 6.06 -4.63
C GLN A 92 -7.32 7.25 -3.75
N GLU A 93 -8.22 7.72 -2.90
CA GLU A 93 -7.94 8.69 -1.83
C GLU A 93 -6.90 8.19 -0.83
N LEU A 94 -6.89 6.88 -0.53
CA LEU A 94 -5.89 6.27 0.37
C LEU A 94 -4.54 5.97 -0.32
N GLY A 95 -4.44 6.12 -1.64
CA GLY A 95 -3.23 5.78 -2.40
C GLY A 95 -2.90 4.27 -2.41
N LEU A 96 -3.86 3.40 -2.06
CA LEU A 96 -3.63 1.95 -1.91
C LEU A 96 -3.96 1.19 -3.19
N GLY A 97 -2.97 0.50 -3.76
CA GLY A 97 -3.12 -0.40 -4.91
C GLY A 97 -3.77 -1.75 -4.59
N ILE A 98 -4.77 -1.78 -3.72
CA ILE A 98 -5.42 -2.99 -3.22
C ILE A 98 -6.69 -3.29 -4.03
N PRO A 99 -6.93 -4.54 -4.49
CA PRO A 99 -8.24 -4.93 -5.01
C PRO A 99 -9.26 -5.10 -3.87
N LEU A 100 -10.40 -4.40 -3.94
CA LEU A 100 -11.51 -4.57 -2.98
C LEU A 100 -12.25 -5.92 -3.13
N ASP A 101 -12.07 -6.63 -4.24
CA ASP A 101 -12.67 -7.94 -4.44
C ASP A 101 -11.61 -8.92 -4.96
N THR A 102 -11.29 -9.94 -4.17
CA THR A 102 -10.28 -10.96 -4.50
C THR A 102 -10.90 -12.35 -4.56
N GLN A 103 -10.09 -13.37 -4.85
CA GLN A 103 -10.54 -14.77 -4.79
C GLN A 103 -10.70 -15.29 -3.34
N ALA A 104 -10.35 -14.48 -2.34
CA ALA A 104 -10.35 -14.86 -0.94
C ALA A 104 -11.28 -13.99 -0.08
N TYR A 105 -11.41 -12.70 -0.39
CA TYR A 105 -12.22 -11.76 0.39
C TYR A 105 -12.99 -10.77 -0.48
N THR A 106 -14.04 -10.19 0.10
CA THR A 106 -14.58 -8.89 -0.31
C THR A 106 -14.27 -7.89 0.80
N TYR A 107 -13.56 -6.83 0.47
CA TYR A 107 -13.18 -5.74 1.36
C TYR A 107 -14.17 -4.58 1.20
N THR A 108 -14.59 -3.99 2.32
CA THR A 108 -15.34 -2.73 2.31
C THR A 108 -14.84 -1.82 3.41
N PHE A 109 -15.04 -0.51 3.24
CA PHE A 109 -14.97 0.43 4.33
C PHE A 109 -15.99 1.55 4.11
N VAL A 110 -16.57 2.04 5.20
CA VAL A 110 -17.65 3.02 5.18
C VAL A 110 -17.46 3.96 6.37
N PRO A 111 -17.32 5.28 6.16
CA PRO A 111 -17.43 6.25 7.24
C PRO A 111 -18.81 6.12 7.88
N VAL A 112 -18.84 5.75 9.17
CA VAL A 112 -20.09 5.57 9.91
C VAL A 112 -20.54 6.91 10.51
N ASP A 113 -19.58 7.79 10.80
CA ASP A 113 -19.77 9.11 11.39
C ASP A 113 -18.50 9.96 11.15
N THR A 114 -18.45 11.21 11.63
CA THR A 114 -17.27 12.07 11.49
C THR A 114 -16.06 11.60 12.30
N ASP A 115 -16.27 10.84 13.37
CA ASP A 115 -15.25 10.35 14.31
C ASP A 115 -14.88 8.87 14.11
N LYS A 116 -15.56 8.13 13.21
CA LYS A 116 -15.31 6.70 13.00
C LYS A 116 -15.61 6.18 11.59
N VAL A 117 -14.71 5.32 11.10
CA VAL A 117 -14.86 4.52 9.86
C VAL A 117 -14.78 3.04 10.19
N TRP A 118 -15.71 2.26 9.64
CA TRP A 118 -15.73 0.79 9.75
C TRP A 118 -15.10 0.17 8.51
N ILE A 119 -14.36 -0.93 8.71
CA ILE A 119 -13.65 -1.68 7.68
C ILE A 119 -13.99 -3.16 7.87
N THR A 120 -14.22 -3.89 6.77
CA THR A 120 -14.38 -5.35 6.79
C THR A 120 -13.57 -6.03 5.68
N ALA A 121 -13.15 -7.25 5.94
CA ALA A 121 -12.73 -8.21 4.92
C ALA A 121 -13.53 -9.49 5.15
N THR A 122 -14.63 -9.64 4.40
CA THR A 122 -15.52 -10.80 4.52
C THR A 122 -14.95 -11.94 3.70
N ALA A 123 -14.66 -13.08 4.33
CA ALA A 123 -14.04 -14.21 3.66
C ALA A 123 -15.01 -14.89 2.70
N LYS A 124 -14.50 -15.27 1.53
CA LYS A 124 -15.25 -16.00 0.48
C LYS A 124 -15.13 -17.52 0.60
N ARG A 125 -14.30 -18.04 1.52
CA ARG A 125 -14.07 -19.48 1.71
C ARG A 125 -14.33 -19.85 3.17
N SER A 126 -15.00 -20.97 3.39
CA SER A 126 -15.33 -21.48 4.73
C SER A 126 -14.12 -21.91 5.57
N THR A 127 -12.93 -22.03 4.97
CA THR A 127 -11.67 -22.33 5.68
C THR A 127 -10.87 -21.08 6.05
N LEU A 128 -11.39 -19.88 5.74
CA LEU A 128 -10.74 -18.60 6.01
C LEU A 128 -11.49 -17.83 7.09
N SER A 129 -10.74 -17.07 7.85
CA SER A 129 -11.22 -16.20 8.92
C SER A 129 -11.67 -14.87 8.33
N SER A 130 -12.78 -14.31 8.81
CA SER A 130 -13.15 -12.94 8.41
C SER A 130 -12.46 -11.92 9.30
N PHE A 131 -12.28 -10.70 8.78
CA PHE A 131 -11.64 -9.61 9.49
C PHE A 131 -12.52 -8.37 9.53
N THR A 132 -12.31 -7.54 10.55
CA THR A 132 -12.85 -6.19 10.63
C THR A 132 -11.80 -5.25 11.21
N GLY A 133 -11.94 -3.97 10.92
CA GLY A 133 -11.20 -2.92 11.57
C GLY A 133 -12.06 -1.69 11.74
N ALA A 134 -11.53 -0.73 12.49
CA ALA A 134 -12.06 0.60 12.56
C ALA A 134 -10.93 1.60 12.77
N VAL A 135 -11.19 2.86 12.42
CA VAL A 135 -10.39 3.99 12.91
C VAL A 135 -11.32 4.89 13.69
N PHE A 136 -10.87 5.33 14.86
CA PHE A 136 -11.60 6.21 15.77
C PHE A 136 -10.85 7.52 15.98
N VAL A 137 -11.60 8.58 16.26
CA VAL A 137 -11.09 9.88 16.68
C VAL A 137 -11.58 10.13 18.11
N THR A 138 -10.72 9.90 19.10
CA THR A 138 -11.12 9.86 20.52
C THR A 138 -11.07 11.21 21.21
N ASP A 139 -10.16 12.09 20.81
CA ASP A 139 -10.07 13.45 21.31
C ASP A 139 -9.94 14.43 20.13
N SER A 140 -11.08 15.02 19.74
CA SER A 140 -11.14 16.07 18.72
C SER A 140 -10.88 17.48 19.27
N SER A 141 -10.61 17.63 20.57
CA SER A 141 -10.33 18.94 21.20
C SER A 141 -8.84 19.31 21.16
N ILE A 142 -7.96 18.31 21.05
CA ILE A 142 -6.51 18.48 20.85
C ILE A 142 -6.14 18.57 19.37
N ASN A 143 -4.98 19.17 19.08
CA ASN A 143 -4.47 19.35 17.72
C ASN A 143 -3.00 18.91 17.60
N PRO A 144 -2.68 17.84 16.84
CA PRO A 144 -3.61 16.97 16.11
C PRO A 144 -4.51 16.15 17.06
N PRO A 145 -5.71 15.73 16.61
CA PRO A 145 -6.58 14.85 17.38
C PRO A 145 -5.92 13.47 17.58
N GLU A 146 -6.31 12.76 18.65
CA GLU A 146 -5.95 11.35 18.78
C GLU A 146 -6.76 10.53 17.76
N VAL A 147 -6.06 9.79 16.89
CA VAL A 147 -6.66 8.95 15.85
C VAL A 147 -6.07 7.55 15.95
N THR A 148 -6.89 6.56 16.28
CA THR A 148 -6.45 5.19 16.60
C THR A 148 -7.09 4.17 15.67
N ALA A 149 -6.26 3.37 15.00
CA ALA A 149 -6.66 2.26 14.16
C ALA A 149 -6.63 0.93 14.93
N ILE A 150 -7.64 0.09 14.71
CA ILE A 150 -7.71 -1.29 15.21
C ILE A 150 -8.09 -2.24 14.07
N ALA A 151 -7.53 -3.44 14.09
CA ALA A 151 -7.94 -4.56 13.26
C ALA A 151 -8.12 -5.82 14.11
N CYS A 152 -9.08 -6.65 13.74
CA CYS A 152 -9.55 -7.82 14.46
C CYS A 152 -9.82 -8.96 13.46
N LYS A 153 -9.59 -10.20 13.88
CA LYS A 153 -9.79 -11.42 13.10
C LYS A 153 -10.73 -12.36 13.88
N THR A 154 -11.62 -13.09 13.22
CA THR A 154 -12.37 -14.17 13.90
C THR A 154 -11.44 -15.23 14.49
N ASN A 155 -11.85 -15.77 15.64
CA ASN A 155 -11.14 -16.88 16.29
C ASN A 155 -11.31 -18.19 15.50
N GLU A 156 -12.44 -18.35 14.82
CA GLU A 156 -12.79 -19.48 13.96
C GLU A 156 -13.04 -19.03 12.50
N PRO A 157 -12.84 -19.89 11.49
CA PRO A 157 -13.18 -19.58 10.10
C PRO A 157 -14.66 -19.19 9.92
N THR A 158 -14.94 -18.17 9.11
CA THR A 158 -16.31 -17.75 8.79
C THR A 158 -16.37 -16.90 7.53
N GLN A 159 -17.47 -17.02 6.78
CA GLN A 159 -17.81 -16.19 5.62
C GLN A 159 -18.78 -15.05 5.98
N ALA A 160 -19.05 -14.82 7.27
CA ALA A 160 -19.90 -13.74 7.75
C ALA A 160 -19.12 -12.41 7.87
N ALA A 161 -19.74 -11.31 7.46
CA ALA A 161 -19.25 -9.97 7.77
C ALA A 161 -19.32 -9.74 9.30
N LEU A 162 -18.28 -9.12 9.86
CA LEU A 162 -18.17 -8.86 11.30
C LEU A 162 -18.56 -7.43 11.64
N GLU A 163 -19.28 -7.27 12.75
CA GLU A 163 -19.62 -5.98 13.35
C GLU A 163 -18.38 -5.08 13.52
N MET A 164 -18.59 -3.76 13.49
CA MET A 164 -17.51 -2.80 13.78
C MET A 164 -16.96 -3.04 15.20
N PRO A 165 -15.62 -2.95 15.40
CA PRO A 165 -15.03 -2.84 16.73
C PRO A 165 -15.79 -1.82 17.59
N PRO A 166 -16.13 -2.13 18.86
CA PRO A 166 -16.90 -1.21 19.70
C PRO A 166 -16.08 -0.06 20.29
N ALA A 167 -14.74 -0.15 20.28
CA ALA A 167 -13.83 0.86 20.83
C ALA A 167 -12.42 0.74 20.20
N PRO A 168 -11.54 1.74 20.35
CA PRO A 168 -10.18 1.73 19.76
C PRO A 168 -9.27 0.59 20.23
N ASP A 169 -9.60 -0.03 21.37
CA ASP A 169 -8.80 -1.06 22.04
C ASP A 169 -9.48 -2.44 22.10
N ARG A 170 -10.76 -2.53 21.70
CA ARG A 170 -11.58 -3.75 21.81
C ARG A 170 -12.09 -4.24 20.47
N CYS A 171 -11.94 -5.53 20.27
CA CYS A 171 -12.56 -6.25 19.17
C CYS A 171 -13.99 -6.72 19.52
N PRO A 172 -14.83 -7.04 18.51
CA PRO A 172 -16.11 -7.71 18.72
C PRO A 172 -15.96 -9.07 19.43
N LYS A 173 -17.09 -9.66 19.85
CA LYS A 173 -17.09 -11.03 20.39
C LYS A 173 -16.56 -12.03 19.36
N ASP A 174 -15.97 -13.12 19.85
CA ASP A 174 -15.44 -14.23 19.06
C ASP A 174 -14.38 -13.83 18.02
N THR A 175 -13.73 -12.67 18.25
CA THR A 175 -12.62 -12.15 17.47
C THR A 175 -11.44 -11.77 18.38
N SER A 176 -10.24 -11.80 17.83
CA SER A 176 -8.99 -11.39 18.49
C SER A 176 -8.35 -10.23 17.76
N LYS A 177 -7.64 -9.36 18.50
CA LYS A 177 -6.90 -8.22 17.93
C LYS A 177 -5.77 -8.73 17.02
N ILE A 178 -5.60 -8.09 15.88
CA ILE A 178 -4.41 -8.25 15.05
C ILE A 178 -3.32 -7.38 15.66
N GLU A 179 -2.30 -8.02 16.22
CA GLU A 179 -1.08 -7.33 16.62
C GLU A 179 -0.32 -6.86 15.38
N SER A 180 0.32 -5.70 15.50
CA SER A 180 1.30 -5.23 14.52
C SER A 180 2.66 -5.76 14.94
N ASP A 181 3.18 -6.69 14.14
CA ASP A 181 4.58 -7.11 14.15
C ASP A 181 5.52 -5.90 13.91
#